data_AF-A0A7K0FNT7-F1
#
_entry.id   AF-A0A7K0FNT7-F1
#
_cell.length_a   1.000
_cell.length_b   1.000
_cell.length_c   1.000
_cell.angle_alpha   90.00
_cell.angle_beta   90.00
_cell.angle_gamma   90.00
#
_symmetry.space_group_name_H-M   'P 1'
#
loop_
_entity.id
_entity.type
_entity.pdbx_description
1 polymer ?
#
loop_
_entity_poly.entity_id
_entity_poly.type
_entity_poly.pdbx_seq_one_letter_code
_entity_poly.pdbx_strand_id
1 'polypeptide(L)' 'MNIKRTFGTILTILGIIGLIYTAVNVIQQSADTRSLIVVGILGVIFFFTGISLVRTTADTSK' A
#
# COMPACT_ATOMS: atom_id res chain seq x y z
N MET A 1 -11.49 16.04 7.70
CA MET A 1 -11.33 14.97 6.69
C MET A 1 -12.06 13.74 7.19
N ASN A 2 -12.79 13.04 6.32
CA ASN A 2 -13.45 11.80 6.69
C ASN A 2 -12.39 10.76 7.11
N ILE A 3 -12.56 10.14 8.29
CA ILE A 3 -11.60 9.17 8.87
C ILE A 3 -11.29 8.03 7.90
N LYS A 4 -12.29 7.60 7.11
CA LYS A 4 -12.14 6.57 6.07
C LYS A 4 -11.19 7.00 4.95
N ARG A 5 -11.27 8.27 4.54
CA ARG A 5 -10.39 8.83 3.52
C ARG A 5 -8.95 8.94 4.03
N THR A 6 -8.77 9.44 5.25
CA THR A 6 -7.43 9.54 5.87
C THR A 6 -6.78 8.16 6.02
N PHE A 7 -7.53 7.16 6.48
CA PHE A 7 -7.02 5.80 6.60
C PHE A 7 -6.65 5.20 5.23
N GLY A 8 -7.49 5.44 4.22
CA GLY A 8 -7.19 5.02 2.84
C GLY A 8 -5.92 5.67 2.28
N THR A 9 -5.72 6.96 2.54
CA THR A 9 -4.50 7.67 2.14
C THR A 9 -3.26 7.10 2.82
N ILE A 10 -3.31 6.88 4.14
CA ILE A 10 -2.21 6.27 4.89
C ILE A 10 -1.89 4.87 4.35
N LEU A 11 -2.91 4.05 4.15
CA LEU A 11 -2.75 2.69 3.63
C LEU A 11 -2.14 2.68 2.22
N THR A 12 -2.53 3.63 1.38
CA THR A 12 -1.96 3.80 0.03
C THR A 12 -0.48 4.17 0.10
N ILE A 13 -0.09 5.11 0.98
CA ILE A 13 1.31 5.50 1.18
C ILE A 13 2.13 4.31 1.69
N LEU A 14 1.61 3.54 2.65
CA LEU A 14 2.27 2.32 3.13
C LEU A 14 2.45 1.29 2.03
N GLY A 15 1.44 1.09 1.18
CA GLY A 15 1.53 0.22 0.00
C GLY A 15 2.65 0.66 -0.96
N ILE A 16 2.73 1.95 -1.27
CA ILE A 16 3.81 2.52 -2.11
C ILE A 16 5.19 2.26 -1.50
N ILE A 17 5.36 2.52 -0.20
CA ILE A 17 6.63 2.29 0.49
C ILE A 17 7.02 0.81 0.44
N GLY A 18 6.07 -0.11 0.68
CA GLY A 18 6.32 -1.55 0.61
C GLY A 18 6.73 -2.03 -0.79
N LEU A 19 6.12 -1.49 -1.84
CA LEU A 19 6.49 -1.78 -3.22
C LEU A 19 7.89 -1.24 -3.57
N ILE A 20 8.21 -0.01 -3.16
CA ILE A 20 9.54 0.57 -3.35
C ILE A 20 10.59 -0.25 -2.61
N TYR A 21 10.34 -0.61 -1.35
CA TYR A 21 11.24 -1.45 -0.56
C TYR A 21 11.51 -2.79 -1.25
N THR A 22 10.45 -3.44 -1.76
CA THR A 22 10.58 -4.71 -2.50
C THR A 22 11.45 -4.51 -3.75
N ALA A 23 11.17 -3.50 -4.57
CA ALA A 23 11.93 -3.22 -5.79
C ALA A 23 13.42 -2.97 -5.51
N VAL A 24 13.71 -2.15 -4.50
CA VAL A 24 15.08 -1.81 -4.09
C VAL A 24 15.87 -3.04 -3.64
N ASN A 25 15.24 -3.95 -2.90
CA ASN A 25 15.89 -5.20 -2.46
C ASN A 25 16.05 -6.23 -3.58
N VAL A 26 15.09 -6.30 -4.51
CA VAL A 26 15.21 -7.16 -5.70
C VAL A 26 16.39 -6.74 -6.56
N ILE A 27 16.58 -5.42 -6.78
CA ILE A 27 17.71 -4.88 -7.55
C ILE A 27 19.04 -5.20 -6.87
N GLN A 28 19.12 -5.06 -5.55
CA GLN A 28 20.35 -5.27 -4.79
C GLN A 28 20.65 -6.76 -4.50
N GLN A 29 19.76 -7.69 -4.85
CA GLN A 29 19.88 -9.13 -4.54
C GLN A 29 20.25 -9.41 -3.06
N SER A 30 19.83 -8.53 -2.15
CA SER A 30 20.33 -8.49 -0.77
C SER A 30 19.43 -9.20 0.24
N ALA A 31 18.25 -9.67 -0.18
CA ALA A 31 17.25 -10.27 0.71
C ALA A 31 16.72 -11.60 0.16
N ASP A 32 16.23 -12.44 1.07
CA ASP A 32 15.60 -13.73 0.73
C ASP A 32 14.40 -13.53 -0.21
N THR A 33 14.39 -14.26 -1.32
CA THR A 33 13.39 -14.11 -2.38
C THR A 33 11.97 -14.39 -1.89
N ARG A 34 11.77 -15.34 -0.95
CA ARG A 34 10.43 -15.62 -0.42
C ARG A 34 9.92 -14.47 0.42
N SER A 35 10.79 -13.88 1.25
CA SER A 35 10.45 -12.69 2.03
C SER A 35 10.02 -11.53 1.13
N LEU A 36 10.78 -11.26 0.05
CA LEU A 36 10.45 -10.19 -0.90
C LEU A 36 9.13 -10.43 -1.64
N ILE A 37 8.80 -11.68 -1.98
CA ILE A 37 7.51 -12.02 -2.59
C ILE A 37 6.37 -11.69 -1.62
N VAL A 38 6.48 -12.06 -0.35
CA VAL A 38 5.45 -11.78 0.66
C VAL A 38 5.26 -10.27 0.84
N VAL A 39 6.36 -9.53 1.01
CA VAL A 39 6.31 -8.06 1.18
C VAL A 39 5.77 -7.37 -0.07
N GLY A 40 6.14 -7.85 -1.27
CA GLY A 40 5.64 -7.33 -2.53
C GLY A 40 4.13 -7.52 -2.69
N ILE A 41 3.62 -8.74 -2.42
CA ILE A 41 2.18 -9.03 -2.46
C ILE A 41 1.43 -8.17 -1.44
N LEU A 42 1.93 -8.05 -0.21
CA LEU A 42 1.33 -7.19 0.81
C LEU A 42 1.29 -5.72 0.37
N GLY A 43 2.36 -5.21 -0.22
CA GLY A 43 2.41 -3.86 -0.78
C GLY A 43 1.35 -3.62 -1.86
N VAL A 44 1.18 -4.58 -2.77
CA VAL A 44 0.12 -4.55 -3.79
C VAL A 44 -1.27 -4.52 -3.16
N ILE A 45 -1.55 -5.40 -2.19
CA ILE A 45 -2.84 -5.46 -1.51
C ILE A 45 -3.13 -4.13 -0.83
N PHE A 46 -2.18 -3.59 -0.05
CA PHE A 46 -2.35 -2.32 0.67
C PHE A 46 -2.58 -1.15 -0.28
N PHE A 47 -1.86 -1.10 -1.40
CA PHE A 47 -2.04 -0.06 -2.40
C PHE A 47 -3.46 -0.07 -3.00
N PHE A 48 -3.93 -1.23 -3.47
CA PHE A 48 -5.25 -1.34 -4.07
C PHE A 48 -6.38 -1.13 -3.05
N THR A 49 -6.25 -1.69 -1.85
CA THR A 49 -7.23 -1.48 -0.77
C THR A 49 -7.27 -0.01 -0.35
N GLY A 50 -6.12 0.65 -0.22
CA GLY A 50 -6.02 2.07 0.13
C GLY A 50 -6.71 2.95 -0.91
N ILE A 51 -6.42 2.74 -2.20
CA ILE A 51 -7.07 3.46 -3.30
C ILE A 51 -8.57 3.20 -3.32
N SER A 52 -9.02 1.96 -3.12
CA SER A 52 -10.44 1.64 -3.07
C SER A 52 -11.13 2.40 -1.93
N LEU A 53 -10.50 2.49 -0.76
CA LEU A 53 -11.09 3.17 0.39
C LEU A 53 -11.18 4.69 0.18
N VAL A 54 -10.17 5.30 -0.43
CA VAL A 54 -10.21 6.70 -0.87
C VAL A 54 -11.30 6.89 -1.95
N ARG A 55 -11.33 5.96 -2.93
CA ARG A 55 -12.33 5.73 -4.00
C ARG A 55 -13.78 5.84 -3.52
N THR A 56 -14.12 4.97 -2.59
CA THR A 56 -15.48 4.67 -2.16
C THR A 56 -15.96 5.61 -1.04
N THR A 57 -15.08 6.44 -0.50
CA THR A 57 -15.49 7.46 0.46
C THR A 57 -16.12 8.65 -0.28
N ALA A 58 -17.42 8.56 -0.55
CA ALA A 58 -18.22 9.75 -0.81
C ALA A 58 -18.18 10.63 0.45
N ASP A 59 -18.00 11.95 0.29
CA ASP A 59 -18.18 12.91 1.38
C ASP A 59 -19.67 12.89 1.76
N THR A 60 -20.06 11.94 2.60
CA THR A 60 -21.35 11.95 3.31
C THR A 60 -21.26 13.03 4.39
N SER A 61 -21.24 14.30 4.00
CA SER A 61 -21.74 15.37 4.85
C SER A 61 -23.22 15.51 4.53
N LYS A 62 -24.05 14.76 5.27
CA LYS A 62 -25.33 15.30 5.70
C LYS A 62 -25.08 16.03 7.01
#